data_AF-A0A6N2WIA6-F1
#
_entry.id   AF-A0A6N2WIA6-F1
#
_cell.length_a   1.000
_cell.length_b   1.000
_cell.length_c   1.000
_cell.angle_alpha   90.00
_cell.angle_beta   90.00
_cell.angle_gamma   90.00
#
_symmetry.space_group_name_H-M   'P 1'
#
loop_
_entity.id
_entity.type
_entity.pdbx_description
1 polymer ?
#
loop_
_entity_poly.entity_id
_entity_poly.type
_entity_poly.pdbx_seq_one_letter_code
_entity_poly.pdbx_strand_id
1 'polypeptide(L)'
;MDEKEELEEIYQKIMEETGESQIFVTNADERFMKNDFAVSYNLPKAVNLENHLIRYFKMANQVTVHELLGPTTEGILKEKPERILEMTADKGYEQEEALICCLENVIIPT
;
A
#
# COMPACT_ATOMS: atom_id res chain seq x y z
N MET A 1 -4.02 29.93 -23.60
CA MET A 1 -4.68 28.75 -23.02
C MET A 1 -5.17 29.15 -21.64
N ASP A 2 -6.30 28.61 -21.21
CA ASP A 2 -6.75 28.79 -19.83
C ASP A 2 -5.85 27.93 -18.92
N GLU A 3 -5.40 28.43 -17.76
CA GLU A 3 -4.47 27.68 -16.86
C GLU A 3 -5.06 26.32 -16.47
N LYS A 4 -6.38 26.24 -16.40
CA LYS A 4 -7.11 25.00 -16.12
C LYS A 4 -6.97 23.96 -17.23
N GLU A 5 -6.93 24.39 -18.48
CA GLU A 5 -6.79 23.52 -19.66
C GLU A 5 -5.39 22.91 -19.72
N GLU A 6 -4.35 23.70 -19.42
CA GLU A 6 -2.96 23.21 -19.29
C GLU A 6 -2.79 22.16 -18.20
N LEU A 7 -3.43 22.37 -17.04
CA LEU A 7 -3.43 21.40 -15.94
C LEU A 7 -4.13 20.09 -16.32
N GLU A 8 -5.27 20.15 -17.00
CA GLU A 8 -5.99 18.97 -17.46
C GLU A 8 -5.16 18.12 -18.43
N GLU A 9 -4.43 18.74 -19.36
CA GLU A 9 -3.52 18.05 -20.29
C GLU A 9 -2.36 17.36 -19.57
N ILE A 10 -1.77 18.01 -18.57
CA ILE A 10 -0.68 17.42 -17.76
C ILE A 10 -1.17 16.17 -17.02
N TYR A 11 -2.35 16.24 -16.40
CA TYR A 11 -2.88 15.10 -15.65
C TYR A 11 -3.29 13.94 -16.55
N GLN A 12 -3.86 14.21 -17.73
CA GLN A 12 -4.14 13.16 -18.73
C GLN A 12 -2.88 12.41 -19.14
N LYS A 13 -1.79 13.13 -19.42
CA LYS A 13 -0.53 12.51 -19.80
C LYS A 13 0.04 11.62 -18.70
N ILE A 14 -0.01 12.05 -17.44
CA ILE A 14 0.41 11.24 -16.30
C ILE A 14 -0.43 9.96 -16.21
N MET A 15 -1.75 10.06 -16.37
CA MET A 15 -2.65 8.91 -16.35
C MET A 15 -2.32 7.90 -17.46
N GLU A 16 -2.03 8.36 -18.67
CA GLU A 16 -1.62 7.51 -19.79
C GLU A 16 -0.28 6.79 -19.52
N GLU A 17 0.70 7.51 -18.96
CA GLU A 17 2.02 6.97 -18.65
C GLU A 17 1.99 5.96 -17.50
N THR A 18 1.14 6.17 -16.49
CA THR A 18 1.05 5.29 -15.31
C THR A 18 -0.03 4.21 -15.43
N GLY A 19 -0.93 4.31 -16.41
CA GLY A 19 -2.10 3.43 -16.55
C GLY A 19 -3.21 3.70 -15.53
N GLU A 20 -3.19 4.87 -14.89
CA GLU A 20 -4.17 5.26 -13.87
C GLU A 20 -5.43 5.83 -14.53
N SER A 21 -6.62 5.53 -14.01
CA SER A 21 -7.87 6.02 -14.59
C SER A 21 -8.33 7.39 -14.04
N GLN A 22 -7.65 7.93 -13.03
CA GLN A 22 -8.01 9.16 -12.33
C GLN A 22 -6.87 9.70 -11.44
N ILE A 23 -6.89 11.02 -11.17
CA ILE A 23 -5.93 11.73 -10.31
C ILE A 23 -6.66 12.68 -9.36
N PHE A 24 -6.28 12.71 -8.07
CA PHE A 24 -6.83 13.64 -7.10
C PHE A 24 -5.95 14.90 -6.99
N VAL A 25 -6.46 16.07 -7.37
CA VAL A 25 -5.64 17.28 -7.53
C VAL A 25 -5.37 18.07 -6.25
N THR A 26 -6.18 17.91 -5.20
CA THR A 26 -5.97 18.59 -3.90
C THR A 26 -5.01 17.83 -2.98
N ASN A 27 -4.74 16.57 -3.29
CA ASN A 27 -3.67 15.78 -2.69
C ASN A 27 -3.15 14.83 -3.79
N ALA A 28 -2.17 15.30 -4.56
CA ALA A 28 -1.68 14.65 -5.79
C ALA A 28 -1.07 13.25 -5.57
N ASP A 29 -0.77 12.92 -4.32
CA ASP A 29 -0.33 11.60 -3.88
C ASP A 29 -1.50 10.61 -3.75
N GLU A 30 -2.77 11.08 -3.72
CA GLU A 30 -3.97 10.21 -3.72
C GLU A 30 -4.35 9.80 -5.14
N ARG A 31 -4.14 8.51 -5.43
CA ARG A 31 -4.60 7.86 -6.65
C ARG A 31 -5.35 6.60 -6.25
N PHE A 32 -6.42 6.32 -7.00
CA PHE A 32 -7.35 5.18 -6.91
C PHE A 32 -8.73 5.41 -6.25
N MET A 33 -9.79 5.09 -7.01
CA MET A 33 -11.16 4.81 -6.59
C MET A 33 -11.57 3.51 -7.28
N LYS A 34 -12.22 2.59 -6.55
CA LYS A 34 -12.88 1.43 -7.15
C LYS A 34 -14.39 1.61 -7.00
N ASN A 35 -15.09 1.69 -8.13
CA ASN A 35 -16.54 1.63 -8.33
C ASN A 35 -17.45 1.95 -7.11
N ASP A 36 -18.10 3.12 -7.18
CA ASP A 36 -19.29 3.54 -6.42
C ASP A 36 -19.23 3.72 -4.90
N PHE A 37 -18.11 3.49 -4.20
CA PHE A 37 -18.04 3.77 -2.75
C PHE A 37 -16.70 4.38 -2.31
N ALA A 38 -16.82 5.50 -1.59
CA ALA A 38 -15.87 6.21 -0.73
C ALA A 38 -14.35 6.06 -1.02
N VAL A 39 -13.72 7.20 -1.34
CA VAL A 39 -12.27 7.39 -1.28
C VAL A 39 -11.74 6.83 0.04
N SER A 40 -10.99 5.74 -0.04
CA SER A 40 -10.27 5.22 1.11
C SER A 40 -8.94 4.70 0.65
N TYR A 41 -7.89 5.46 0.98
CA TYR A 41 -6.62 4.82 1.22
C TYR A 41 -6.79 3.78 2.29
N ASN A 42 -6.13 2.66 2.07
CA ASN A 42 -5.89 1.75 3.16
C ASN A 42 -4.42 1.90 3.56
N LEU A 43 -4.19 2.02 4.87
CA LEU A 43 -2.87 2.23 5.46
C LEU A 43 -2.52 0.99 6.26
N PRO A 44 -2.09 -0.11 5.61
CA PRO A 44 -1.54 -1.25 6.32
C PRO A 44 -0.34 -0.77 7.13
N LYS A 45 -0.36 -1.11 8.41
CA LYS A 45 0.63 -0.67 9.40
C LYS A 45 1.13 -1.88 10.16
N ALA A 46 2.44 -2.04 10.21
CA ALA A 46 3.11 -2.98 11.09
C ALA A 46 3.34 -2.28 12.44
N VAL A 47 2.81 -2.89 13.50
CA VAL A 47 2.84 -2.34 14.86
C VAL A 47 3.61 -3.30 15.75
N ASN A 48 4.46 -2.77 16.63
CA ASN A 48 5.11 -3.56 17.66
C ASN A 48 4.09 -3.95 18.74
N LEU A 49 3.95 -5.25 19.00
CA LEU A 49 2.91 -5.76 19.91
C LEU A 49 3.10 -5.30 21.37
N GLU A 50 4.33 -5.13 21.83
CA GLU A 50 4.62 -4.80 23.24
C GLU A 50 4.35 -3.32 23.57
N ASN A 51 4.71 -2.41 22.65
CA ASN A 51 4.63 -0.97 22.90
C ASN A 51 3.67 -0.21 21.97
N HIS A 52 2.98 -0.91 21.08
CA HIS A 52 1.99 -0.36 20.15
C HIS A 52 2.51 0.73 19.21
N LEU A 53 3.84 0.87 19.09
CA LEU A 53 4.44 1.83 18.16
C LEU A 53 4.38 1.28 16.74
N ILE A 54 3.98 2.16 15.81
CA ILE A 54 4.07 1.88 14.37
C ILE A 54 5.56 1.74 14.02
N ARG A 55 5.92 0.60 13.45
CA ARG A 55 7.26 0.31 12.95
C ARG A 55 7.37 0.63 11.47
N TYR A 56 6.31 0.36 10.72
CA TYR A 56 6.25 0.67 9.30
C TYR A 56 4.79 0.83 8.85
N PHE A 57 4.59 1.60 7.79
CA PHE A 57 3.31 1.68 7.10
C PHE A 57 3.58 1.77 5.60
N LYS A 58 2.65 1.25 4.80
CA LYS A 58 2.68 1.41 3.34
C LYS A 58 1.42 2.13 2.92
N MET A 59 1.56 3.30 2.31
CA MET A 59 0.43 3.94 1.62
C MET A 59 0.04 3.05 0.44
N ALA A 60 -1.20 2.57 0.43
CA ALA A 60 -1.71 1.69 -0.59
C ALA A 60 -2.81 2.38 -1.39
N ASN A 61 -2.59 2.48 -2.70
CA ASN A 61 -3.56 2.97 -3.67
C ASN A 61 -4.54 1.85 -4.08
N GLN A 62 -4.89 0.96 -3.15
CA GLN A 62 -5.83 -0.13 -3.37
C GLN A 62 -6.72 -0.29 -2.15
N VAL A 63 -8.02 -0.46 -2.40
CA VAL A 63 -9.03 -0.61 -1.34
C VAL A 63 -8.75 -1.87 -0.50
N THR A 64 -8.41 -2.97 -1.18
CA THR A 64 -8.06 -4.25 -0.56
C THR A 64 -6.55 -4.35 -0.39
N VAL A 65 -6.10 -4.65 0.83
CA VAL A 65 -4.67 -4.70 1.18
C VAL A 65 -4.16 -6.11 1.42
N HIS A 66 -4.94 -7.13 1.06
CA HIS A 66 -4.67 -8.53 1.36
C HIS A 66 -3.29 -9.00 0.86
N GLU A 67 -2.83 -8.44 -0.28
CA GLU A 67 -1.52 -8.73 -0.87
C GLU A 67 -0.36 -7.92 -0.26
N LEU A 68 -0.65 -7.01 0.67
CA LEU A 68 0.32 -6.05 1.19
C LEU A 68 0.97 -6.47 2.50
N LEU A 69 0.79 -7.71 2.96
CA LEU A 69 1.42 -8.21 4.18
C LEU A 69 2.96 -8.13 4.10
N GLY A 70 3.54 -8.79 3.11
CA GLY A 70 4.98 -8.74 2.83
C GLY A 70 5.46 -7.30 2.59
N PRO A 71 4.86 -6.54 1.65
CA PRO A 71 5.27 -5.16 1.38
C PRO A 71 5.19 -4.20 2.57
N THR A 72 4.31 -4.44 3.55
CA THR A 72 4.20 -3.63 4.78
C THR A 72 5.31 -3.96 5.79
N THR A 73 6.18 -4.92 5.48
CA THR A 73 7.22 -5.40 6.39
C THR A 73 8.62 -5.34 5.78
N GLU A 74 8.72 -5.10 4.47
CA GLU A 74 9.99 -4.83 3.78
C GLU A 74 10.83 -3.75 4.45
N GLY A 75 10.22 -2.67 4.94
CA GLY A 75 10.95 -1.61 5.65
C GLY A 75 11.63 -2.12 6.92
N ILE A 76 10.97 -3.03 7.65
CA ILE A 76 11.50 -3.65 8.87
C ILE A 76 12.64 -4.61 8.51
N LEU A 77 12.48 -5.40 7.45
CA LEU A 77 13.50 -6.33 6.97
C LEU A 77 14.73 -5.59 6.43
N LYS A 78 14.58 -4.45 5.75
CA LYS A 78 15.71 -3.62 5.30
C LYS A 78 16.54 -3.09 6.46
N GLU A 79 15.90 -2.74 7.59
CA GLU A 79 16.62 -2.34 8.80
C GLU A 79 17.33 -3.51 9.49
N LYS A 80 16.77 -4.73 9.41
CA LYS A 80 17.27 -5.91 10.12
C LYS A 80 17.16 -7.18 9.25
N PRO A 81 18.00 -7.32 8.22
CA PRO A 81 17.86 -8.39 7.22
C PRO A 81 18.12 -9.79 7.77
N GLU A 82 18.80 -9.90 8.92
CA GLU A 82 19.20 -11.19 9.51
C GLU A 82 18.17 -11.74 10.52
N ARG A 83 17.02 -11.09 10.66
CA ARG A 83 15.98 -11.50 11.61
C ARG A 83 14.80 -12.16 10.91
N ILE A 84 14.35 -13.26 11.50
CA ILE A 84 13.02 -13.80 11.23
C ILE A 84 12.00 -12.82 11.82
N LEU A 85 11.01 -12.43 11.02
CA LEU A 85 9.95 -11.54 11.45
C LEU A 85 8.66 -12.34 11.67
N GLU A 86 8.29 -12.53 12.93
CA GLU A 86 7.00 -13.13 13.29
C GLU A 86 5.94 -12.03 13.39
N MET A 87 4.78 -12.25 12.77
CA MET A 87 3.71 -11.28 12.74
C MET A 87 2.34 -11.92 12.74
N THR A 88 1.40 -11.26 13.43
CA THR A 88 -0.01 -11.61 13.37
C THR A 88 -0.71 -10.64 12.43
N ALA A 89 -1.34 -11.17 11.38
CA ALA A 89 -2.11 -10.37 10.43
C ALA A 89 -3.56 -10.22 10.88
N ASP A 90 -4.18 -9.08 10.57
CA ASP A 90 -5.61 -8.90 10.77
C ASP A 90 -6.42 -9.72 9.74
N LYS A 91 -7.73 -9.80 9.89
CA LYS A 91 -8.60 -10.50 8.92
C LYS A 91 -8.45 -9.89 7.52
N GLY A 92 -8.37 -10.76 6.52
CA GLY A 92 -8.23 -10.40 5.11
C GLY A 92 -6.86 -10.69 4.51
N TYR A 93 -5.83 -10.98 5.29
CA TYR A 93 -4.50 -11.31 4.74
C TYR A 93 -4.30 -12.81 4.48
N GLU A 94 -5.36 -13.58 4.29
CA GLU A 94 -5.30 -15.04 4.15
C GLU A 94 -5.02 -15.52 2.71
N GLN A 95 -4.65 -14.61 1.80
CA GLN A 95 -4.37 -14.97 0.40
C GLN A 95 -3.10 -15.83 0.30
N GLU A 96 -3.25 -17.02 -0.28
CA GLU A 96 -2.21 -18.06 -0.28
C GLU A 96 -0.90 -17.59 -0.92
N GLU A 97 -0.96 -16.94 -2.07
CA GLU A 97 0.23 -16.44 -2.78
C GLU A 97 0.97 -15.38 -1.95
N ALA A 98 0.23 -14.53 -1.23
CA ALA A 98 0.80 -13.50 -0.38
C ALA A 98 1.49 -14.12 0.86
N LEU A 99 0.90 -15.17 1.43
CA LEU A 99 1.48 -15.91 2.55
C LEU A 99 2.75 -16.67 2.15
N ILE A 100 2.76 -17.32 0.97
CA ILE A 100 3.95 -17.99 0.43
C ILE A 100 5.08 -16.98 0.24
N CYS A 101 4.79 -15.83 -0.37
CA CYS A 101 5.76 -14.75 -0.56
C CYS A 101 6.35 -14.26 0.78
N CYS A 102 5.54 -14.21 1.85
CA CYS A 102 6.04 -13.89 3.19
C CYS A 102 7.05 -14.93 3.68
N LEU A 103 6.73 -16.21 3.57
CA LEU A 103 7.62 -17.30 4.02
C LEU A 103 8.96 -17.30 3.27
N GLU A 104 8.96 -17.03 1.97
CA GLU A 104 10.18 -16.88 1.16
C GLU A 104 11.05 -15.71 1.63
N ASN A 105 10.43 -14.66 2.18
CA ASN A 105 11.11 -13.48 2.72
C ASN A 105 11.35 -13.55 4.25
N VAL A 106 11.32 -14.76 4.82
CA VAL A 106 11.61 -15.00 6.26
C VAL A 106 10.62 -14.28 7.20
N ILE A 107 9.40 -14.06 6.71
CA ILE A 107 8.27 -13.57 7.46
C ILE A 107 7.38 -14.75 7.82
N ILE A 108 7.08 -14.93 9.11
CA ILE A 108 6.16 -15.96 9.60
C ILE A 108 4.83 -15.28 9.95
N PRO A 109 3.81 -15.40 9.09
CA PRO A 109 2.46 -14.95 9.42
C PRO A 109 1.77 -15.99 10.31
N THR A 110 1.22 -15.55 11.46
CA THR A 110 0.48 -16.36 12.44
C THR A 110 -0.96 -15.93 12.55
#